data_AF-A0A402D048-F1
#
_entry.id   AF-A0A402D048-F1
#
_cell.length_a   1.000
_cell.length_b   1.000
_cell.length_c   1.000
_cell.angle_alpha   90.00
_cell.angle_beta   90.00
_cell.angle_gamma   90.00
#
_symmetry.space_group_name_H-M   'P 1'
#
loop_
_entity.id
_entity.type
_entity.pdbx_description
1 polymer ?
#
loop_
_entity_poly.entity_id
_entity_poly.type
_entity_poly.pdbx_seq_one_letter_code
_entity_poly.pdbx_strand_id
1 'polypeptide(L)'
;MKYFLYANQEFVGWSALEHADPAMGCVSGVFHPNENYENIKDIILKYSACHLPGTDAAKKELDQVWPRIEALGLAVEPEGCSPFEPTGGVIVIDYAEDLGDEIGRELHVFGLSQEIFAEYFPEAHDRYWGVSDR
;
A
#
# COMPACT_ATOMS: atom_id res chain seq x y z
N MET A 1 -3.67 14.57 4.72
CA MET A 1 -2.25 14.62 4.31
C MET A 1 -2.08 13.73 3.09
N LYS A 2 -1.08 13.98 2.22
CA LYS A 2 -0.78 13.06 1.12
C LYS A 2 0.37 12.13 1.48
N TYR A 3 0.31 10.92 0.96
CA TYR A 3 1.37 9.93 1.02
C TYR A 3 1.75 9.57 -0.41
N PHE A 4 2.99 9.90 -0.77
CA PHE A 4 3.54 9.72 -2.10
C PHE A 4 4.12 8.32 -2.25
N LEU A 5 3.71 7.63 -3.31
CA LEU A 5 4.28 6.34 -3.67
C LEU A 5 5.42 6.58 -4.66
N TYR A 6 6.54 5.93 -4.37
CA TYR A 6 7.70 5.85 -5.25
C TYR A 6 7.92 4.41 -5.69
N ALA A 7 8.31 4.24 -6.95
CA ALA A 7 8.78 2.98 -7.50
C ALA A 7 10.04 3.26 -8.31
N ASN A 8 11.10 2.47 -8.12
CA ASN A 8 12.41 2.70 -8.73
C ASN A 8 12.94 4.13 -8.50
N GLN A 9 12.63 4.71 -7.33
CA GLN A 9 12.95 6.11 -6.96
C GLN A 9 12.20 7.18 -7.78
N GLU A 10 11.23 6.80 -8.60
CA GLU A 10 10.36 7.71 -9.33
C GLU A 10 9.01 7.85 -8.63
N PHE A 11 8.51 9.08 -8.53
CA PHE A 11 7.17 9.34 -8.04
C PHE A 11 6.14 8.75 -9.01
N VAL A 12 5.26 7.86 -8.53
CA VAL A 12 4.27 7.16 -9.36
C VAL A 12 2.80 7.48 -9.02
N GLY A 13 2.56 8.22 -7.93
CA GLY A 13 1.21 8.60 -7.52
C GLY A 13 1.09 8.83 -6.03
N TRP A 14 -0.12 9.02 -5.54
CA TRP A 14 -0.36 9.33 -4.13
C TRP A 14 -1.64 8.71 -3.58
N SER A 15 -1.71 8.58 -2.26
CA SER A 15 -2.94 8.23 -1.54
C SER A 15 -3.13 9.15 -0.34
N ALA A 16 -4.36 9.28 0.13
CA ALA A 16 -4.67 9.89 1.42
C ALA A 16 -4.59 8.87 2.60
N LEU A 17 -4.42 7.57 2.32
CA LEU A 17 -4.39 6.47 3.30
C LEU A 17 -5.50 6.61 4.36
N GLU A 18 -6.74 6.66 3.90
CA GLU A 18 -7.93 7.01 4.69
C GLU A 18 -8.38 5.90 5.65
N HIS A 19 -7.84 4.69 5.49
CA HIS A 19 -8.15 3.53 6.29
C HIS A 19 -6.93 3.09 7.09
N ALA A 20 -7.13 2.87 8.38
CA ALA A 20 -6.08 2.46 9.29
C ALA A 20 -6.59 1.32 10.17
N ASP A 21 -5.85 0.22 10.17
CA ASP A 21 -6.04 -0.95 11.01
C ASP A 21 -4.76 -1.19 11.84
N PRO A 22 -4.67 -0.58 13.03
CA PRO A 22 -3.49 -0.72 13.87
C PRO A 22 -3.27 -2.15 14.39
N ALA A 23 -4.32 -2.97 14.52
CA ALA A 23 -4.20 -4.35 14.96
C ALA A 23 -3.41 -5.20 13.95
N MET A 24 -3.57 -4.88 12.66
CA MET A 24 -2.88 -5.52 11.54
C MET A 24 -1.60 -4.76 11.12
N GLY A 25 -1.28 -3.64 11.77
CA GLY A 25 -0.19 -2.76 11.37
C GLY A 25 -0.36 -2.23 9.94
N CYS A 26 -1.60 -2.04 9.48
CA CYS A 26 -1.93 -1.77 8.10
C CYS A 26 -2.60 -0.40 7.94
N VAL A 27 -2.25 0.31 6.87
CA VAL A 27 -3.04 1.46 6.38
C VAL A 27 -3.28 1.29 4.88
N SER A 28 -4.46 1.71 4.42
CA SER A 28 -4.82 1.65 3.01
C SER A 28 -5.66 2.85 2.58
N GLY A 29 -5.78 3.04 1.27
CA GLY A 29 -6.67 4.04 0.70
C GLY A 29 -6.58 4.09 -0.81
N VAL A 30 -7.50 4.84 -1.42
CA VAL A 30 -7.53 5.03 -2.88
C VAL A 30 -6.18 5.55 -3.36
N PHE A 31 -5.65 4.92 -4.41
CA PHE A 31 -4.41 5.30 -5.06
C PHE A 31 -4.70 6.12 -6.32
N HIS A 32 -4.09 7.30 -6.38
CA HIS A 32 -4.17 8.22 -7.50
C HIS A 32 -2.85 8.17 -8.29
N PRO A 33 -2.78 7.35 -9.37
CA PRO A 33 -1.57 7.22 -10.17
C PRO A 33 -1.26 8.50 -10.95
N ASN A 34 0.00 8.69 -11.28
CA ASN A 34 0.45 9.65 -12.29
C ASN A 34 0.90 8.91 -13.57
N GLU A 35 1.51 9.62 -14.51
CA GLU A 35 1.99 9.05 -15.78
C GLU A 35 3.08 7.97 -15.61
N ASN A 36 3.92 8.03 -14.58
CA ASN A 36 4.97 7.05 -14.33
C ASN A 36 4.42 5.70 -13.84
N TYR A 37 3.17 5.65 -13.39
CA TYR A 37 2.51 4.41 -13.02
C TYR A 37 2.41 3.43 -14.20
N GLU A 38 2.26 3.93 -15.43
CA GLU A 38 2.19 3.10 -16.63
C GLU A 38 3.47 2.26 -16.83
N ASN A 39 4.62 2.68 -16.29
CA ASN A 39 5.87 1.92 -16.35
C ASN A 39 5.86 0.66 -15.46
N ILE A 40 5.01 0.64 -14.42
CA ILE A 40 4.93 -0.46 -13.44
C ILE A 40 3.60 -1.21 -13.48
N LYS A 41 2.59 -0.65 -14.15
CA LYS A 41 1.21 -1.14 -14.21
C LYS A 41 1.10 -2.62 -14.57
N ASP A 42 1.83 -3.08 -15.59
CA ASP A 42 1.82 -4.49 -16.01
C ASP A 42 2.24 -5.46 -14.89
N ILE A 43 3.16 -5.03 -14.01
CA ILE A 43 3.62 -5.83 -12.87
C ILE A 43 2.55 -5.81 -11.77
N ILE A 44 1.97 -4.62 -11.50
CA ILE A 44 0.91 -4.44 -10.50
C ILE A 44 -0.37 -5.20 -10.86
N LEU A 45 -0.80 -5.17 -12.12
CA LEU A 45 -1.97 -5.93 -12.59
C LEU A 45 -1.75 -7.44 -12.47
N LYS A 46 -0.55 -7.93 -12.82
CA LYS A 46 -0.20 -9.35 -12.64
C LYS A 46 -0.21 -9.75 -11.18
N TYR A 47 0.31 -8.90 -10.30
CA TYR A 47 0.24 -9.13 -8.86
C TYR A 47 -1.21 -9.15 -8.38
N SER A 48 -2.01 -8.16 -8.75
CA SER A 48 -3.43 -8.04 -8.36
C SER A 48 -4.22 -9.30 -8.75
N ALA A 49 -3.96 -9.86 -9.93
CA ALA A 49 -4.60 -11.09 -10.39
C ALA A 49 -4.24 -12.35 -9.58
N CYS A 50 -3.09 -12.40 -8.91
CA CYS A 50 -2.60 -13.61 -8.24
C CYS A 50 -2.41 -13.48 -6.71
N HIS A 51 -2.51 -12.27 -6.13
CA HIS A 51 -2.25 -12.06 -4.71
C HIS A 51 -3.36 -12.60 -3.79
N LEU A 52 -4.59 -12.71 -4.29
CA LEU A 52 -5.70 -13.22 -3.49
C LEU A 52 -5.45 -14.68 -3.10
N PRO A 53 -5.85 -15.10 -1.89
CA PRO A 53 -5.69 -16.48 -1.44
C PRO A 53 -6.39 -17.43 -2.43
N GLY A 54 -5.59 -18.15 -3.19
CA GLY A 54 -6.04 -18.90 -4.36
C GLY A 54 -5.59 -20.36 -4.37
N THR A 55 -5.82 -20.98 -5.52
CA THR A 55 -5.36 -22.34 -5.81
C THR A 55 -3.83 -22.42 -5.80
N ASP A 56 -3.26 -23.62 -5.77
CA ASP A 56 -1.80 -23.78 -5.85
C ASP A 56 -1.20 -23.22 -7.16
N ALA A 57 -2.01 -23.08 -8.21
CA ALA A 57 -1.61 -22.39 -9.43
C ALA A 57 -1.39 -20.89 -9.21
N ALA A 58 -2.31 -20.21 -8.50
CA ALA A 58 -2.18 -18.80 -8.16
C ALA A 58 -0.95 -18.53 -7.28
N LYS A 59 -0.66 -19.42 -6.32
CA LYS A 59 0.57 -19.34 -5.50
C LYS A 59 1.82 -19.42 -6.35
N LYS A 60 1.86 -20.36 -7.31
CA LYS A 60 3.01 -20.52 -8.21
C LYS A 60 3.21 -19.30 -9.13
N GLU A 61 2.13 -18.63 -9.52
CA GLU A 61 2.20 -17.38 -10.28
C GLU A 61 2.68 -16.23 -9.39
N LEU A 62 2.18 -16.14 -8.16
CA LEU A 62 2.64 -15.16 -7.18
C LEU A 62 4.14 -15.29 -6.90
N ASP A 63 4.66 -16.51 -6.72
CA ASP A 63 6.10 -16.77 -6.55
C ASP A 63 6.96 -16.23 -7.71
N GLN A 64 6.41 -16.13 -8.92
CA GLN A 64 7.09 -15.59 -10.09
C GLN A 64 6.98 -14.07 -10.20
N VAL A 65 5.88 -13.50 -9.71
CA VAL A 65 5.62 -12.06 -9.77
C VAL A 65 6.29 -11.33 -8.59
N TRP A 66 6.34 -11.96 -7.42
CA TRP A 66 6.85 -11.34 -6.18
C TRP A 66 8.24 -10.72 -6.31
N PRO A 67 9.26 -11.40 -6.89
CA PRO A 67 10.59 -10.79 -7.05
C PRO A 67 10.58 -9.53 -7.93
N ARG A 68 9.60 -9.42 -8.84
CA ARG A 68 9.44 -8.24 -9.69
C ARG A 68 8.80 -7.09 -8.92
N ILE A 69 7.88 -7.38 -8.01
CA ILE A 69 7.31 -6.39 -7.07
C ILE A 69 8.40 -5.88 -6.14
N GLU A 70 9.21 -6.78 -5.56
CA GLU A 70 10.35 -6.40 -4.71
C GLU A 70 11.36 -5.53 -5.48
N ALA A 71 11.64 -5.87 -6.74
CA ALA A 71 12.55 -5.12 -7.59
C ALA A 71 12.06 -3.69 -7.91
N LEU A 72 10.75 -3.40 -7.76
CA LEU A 72 10.24 -2.03 -7.89
C LEU A 72 10.68 -1.13 -6.73
N GLY A 73 11.12 -1.69 -5.60
CA GLY A 73 11.54 -0.89 -4.44
C GLY A 73 10.47 0.10 -3.99
N LEU A 74 9.22 -0.37 -3.86
CA LEU A 74 8.09 0.49 -3.51
C LEU A 74 8.32 1.15 -2.14
N ALA A 75 8.20 2.47 -2.11
CA ALA A 75 8.38 3.27 -0.91
C ALA A 75 7.25 4.29 -0.78
N VAL A 76 6.84 4.56 0.47
CA VAL A 76 5.80 5.55 0.76
C VAL A 76 6.39 6.66 1.61
N GLU A 77 6.22 7.89 1.15
CA GLU A 77 6.70 9.10 1.83
C GLU A 77 5.51 9.98 2.20
N PRO A 78 5.32 10.30 3.49
CA PRO A 78 4.38 11.34 3.86
C PRO A 78 4.85 12.70 3.33
N GLU A 79 3.92 13.55 2.93
CA GLU A 79 4.21 14.87 2.38
C GLU A 79 5.08 15.71 3.31
N GLY A 80 6.35 15.91 2.92
CA GLY A 80 7.32 16.72 3.67
C GLY A 80 8.03 15.99 4.82
N CYS A 81 7.92 14.66 4.90
CA CYS A 81 8.50 13.84 5.97
C CYS A 81 9.44 12.75 5.40
N SER A 82 10.12 12.04 6.29
CA SER A 82 10.92 10.87 5.92
C SER A 82 10.03 9.71 5.44
N PRO A 83 10.52 8.84 4.55
CA PRO A 83 9.80 7.63 4.14
C PRO A 83 9.41 6.75 5.31
N PHE A 84 8.30 6.03 5.17
CA PHE A 84 7.99 4.91 6.04
C PHE A 84 8.99 3.76 5.84
N GLU A 85 9.26 3.03 6.92
CA GLU A 85 10.01 1.76 6.89
C GLU A 85 9.10 0.58 7.26
N PRO A 86 8.13 0.23 6.39
CA PRO A 86 7.17 -0.85 6.67
C PRO A 86 7.85 -2.22 6.67
N THR A 87 7.58 -3.03 7.69
CA THR A 87 8.13 -4.40 7.77
C THR A 87 7.33 -5.42 6.95
N GLY A 88 6.07 -5.11 6.63
CA GLY A 88 5.20 -5.95 5.81
C GLY A 88 5.17 -5.56 4.33
N GLY A 89 5.85 -4.47 3.97
CA GLY A 89 5.95 -3.97 2.59
C GLY A 89 4.85 -3.01 2.17
N VAL A 90 4.93 -2.60 0.90
CA VAL A 90 4.02 -1.68 0.22
C VAL A 90 3.50 -2.39 -1.02
N ILE A 91 2.19 -2.36 -1.25
CA ILE A 91 1.58 -2.92 -2.46
C ILE A 91 0.52 -1.98 -3.02
N VAL A 92 0.35 -2.03 -4.34
CA VAL A 92 -0.82 -1.45 -5.01
C VAL A 92 -1.67 -2.60 -5.53
N ILE A 93 -2.98 -2.49 -5.33
CA ILE A 93 -3.97 -3.36 -5.94
C ILE A 93 -4.70 -2.55 -7.00
N ASP A 94 -4.76 -3.07 -8.23
CA ASP A 94 -5.39 -2.39 -9.37
C ASP A 94 -6.46 -3.28 -9.99
N TYR A 95 -7.70 -2.91 -9.73
CA TYR A 95 -8.94 -3.43 -10.33
C TYR A 95 -9.71 -2.31 -11.04
N ALA A 96 -9.03 -1.29 -11.56
CA ALA A 96 -9.68 -0.17 -12.22
C ALA A 96 -10.46 -0.57 -13.48
N GLU A 97 -10.08 -1.67 -14.14
CA GLU A 97 -10.85 -2.23 -15.26
C GLU A 97 -12.26 -2.69 -14.82
N ASP A 98 -12.40 -3.19 -13.60
CA ASP A 98 -13.66 -3.71 -13.06
C ASP A 98 -14.44 -2.66 -12.27
N LEU A 99 -13.75 -1.81 -11.51
CA LEU A 99 -14.33 -0.89 -10.53
C LEU A 99 -14.30 0.58 -10.98
N GLY A 100 -13.63 0.88 -12.10
CA GLY A 100 -13.43 2.23 -12.61
C GLY A 100 -12.20 2.93 -12.03
N ASP A 101 -11.71 3.94 -12.74
CA ASP A 101 -10.44 4.61 -12.42
C ASP A 101 -10.43 5.40 -11.10
N GLU A 102 -11.60 5.81 -10.62
CA GLU A 102 -11.72 6.65 -9.42
C GLU A 102 -11.54 5.87 -8.11
N ILE A 103 -11.92 4.60 -8.07
CA ILE A 103 -11.93 3.78 -6.85
C ILE A 103 -11.22 2.44 -7.00
N GLY A 104 -10.93 2.01 -8.23
CA GLY A 104 -10.42 0.67 -8.50
C GLY A 104 -8.95 0.46 -8.16
N ARG A 105 -8.24 1.46 -7.64
CA ARG A 105 -6.84 1.35 -7.25
C ARG A 105 -6.69 1.65 -5.77
N GLU A 106 -5.99 0.78 -5.06
CA GLU A 106 -5.77 0.93 -3.62
C GLU A 106 -4.28 0.74 -3.29
N LEU A 107 -3.74 1.66 -2.50
CA LEU A 107 -2.41 1.55 -1.91
C LEU A 107 -2.55 0.94 -0.52
N HIS A 108 -1.76 -0.09 -0.22
CA HIS A 108 -1.67 -0.71 1.10
C HIS A 108 -0.23 -0.63 1.61
N VAL A 109 -0.08 -0.31 2.89
CA VAL A 109 1.20 -0.26 3.60
C VAL A 109 1.09 -1.12 4.86
N PHE A 110 1.94 -2.14 4.98
CA PHE A 110 1.85 -3.14 6.03
C PHE A 110 3.05 -3.11 6.98
N GLY A 111 2.81 -3.47 8.23
CA GLY A 111 3.85 -3.57 9.26
C GLY A 111 4.39 -2.22 9.71
N LEU A 112 3.51 -1.21 9.80
CA LEU A 112 3.82 0.07 10.42
C LEU A 112 3.86 -0.05 11.95
N SER A 113 4.79 0.67 12.58
CA SER A 113 4.96 0.65 14.03
C SER A 113 3.92 1.49 14.76
N GLN A 114 3.77 1.27 16.07
CA GLN A 114 2.87 2.06 16.90
C GLN A 114 3.22 3.56 16.87
N GLU A 115 4.51 3.90 16.81
CA GLU A 115 4.98 5.28 16.72
C GLU A 115 4.49 5.96 15.42
N ILE A 116 4.55 5.24 14.29
CA ILE A 116 4.01 5.75 13.02
C ILE A 116 2.50 5.97 13.12
N PHE A 117 1.76 5.05 13.75
CA PHE A 117 0.33 5.25 13.98
C PHE A 117 0.06 6.46 14.88
N ALA A 118 0.82 6.64 15.96
CA ALA A 118 0.65 7.78 16.86
C ALA A 118 0.91 9.12 16.16
N GLU A 119 1.91 9.17 15.27
CA GLU A 119 2.31 10.40 14.56
C GLU A 119 1.39 10.72 13.39
N TYR A 120 1.08 9.74 12.53
CA TYR A 120 0.43 9.96 11.24
C TYR A 120 -1.05 9.56 11.21
N PHE A 121 -1.50 8.71 12.13
CA PHE A 121 -2.86 8.18 12.20
C PHE A 121 -3.42 8.21 13.63
N PRO A 122 -3.37 9.37 14.33
CA PRO A 122 -3.60 9.46 15.78
C PRO A 122 -4.99 8.97 16.21
N GLU A 123 -6.02 9.21 15.41
CA GLU A 123 -7.38 8.73 15.72
C GLU A 123 -7.47 7.19 15.74
N ALA A 124 -6.76 6.52 14.83
CA ALA A 124 -6.69 5.07 14.79
C ALA A 124 -5.84 4.53 15.93
N HIS A 125 -4.69 5.17 16.20
CA HIS A 125 -3.84 4.86 17.34
C HIS A 125 -4.64 4.90 18.66
N ASP A 126 -5.33 6.00 18.93
CA ASP A 126 -6.06 6.20 20.19
C ASP A 126 -7.24 5.25 20.33
N ARG A 127 -7.91 4.90 19.24
CA ARG A 127 -8.99 3.91 19.26
C ARG A 127 -8.50 2.53 19.64
N TYR A 128 -7.29 2.14 19.22
CA TYR A 128 -6.76 0.80 19.45
C TYR A 128 -5.96 0.70 20.75
N TRP A 129 -5.05 1.63 21.02
CA TRP A 129 -4.19 1.63 22.21
C TRP A 129 -4.66 2.56 23.33
N GLY A 130 -5.48 3.57 23.05
CA GLY A 130 -5.92 4.58 24.03
C GLY A 130 -7.01 4.10 25.00
N VAL A 131 -7.45 2.83 24.93
CA VAL A 131 -8.51 2.27 25.80
C VAL A 131 -7.94 1.52 27.00
N SER A 132 -6.88 2.04 27.64
CA SER A 132 -6.29 1.43 28.84
C SER A 132 -6.99 1.79 30.16
N ASP A 133 -7.99 2.69 30.18
CA ASP A 133 -8.67 3.12 31.42
C ASP A 133 -10.20 3.20 31.28
N ARG A 134 -10.88 2.08 31.02
CA ARG A 134 -12.34 1.95 31.25
C ARG A 134 -12.70 0.65 31.95
#